data_AF-A0A0D1XBA3-F1
#
_entry.id   AF-A0A0D1XBA3-F1
#
_cell.length_a   1.000
_cell.length_b   1.000
_cell.length_c   1.000
_cell.angle_alpha   90.00
_cell.angle_beta   90.00
_cell.angle_gamma   90.00
#
_symmetry.space_group_name_H-M   'P 1'
#
loop_
_entity.id
_entity.type
_entity.pdbx_description
1 polymer ?
#
loop_
_entity_poly.entity_id
_entity_poly.type
_entity_poly.pdbx_seq_one_letter_code
_entity_poly.pdbx_strand_id
1 'polypeptide(L)'
;MRRYNEHDSAYEAGVPGTIRGGRMTSPTPTSTTLRRSEESSSAVIGKVGDDVYLEPPLFLDYGCNIKLGDQIYANFNLTILDCSLVTIGNRVMFGPNVSIYAATHETDVQSRRDNIEYARPVTIGDDCWIGGSSIILPGVTIGQGCTVGAGSVVTKDVPAWSVVMGTPARVVKKVTPLDPLPAEQTPFTAIERMG
;
A
#
# COMPACT_ATOMS: atom_id res chain seq x y z
N MET A 1 -5.68 -22.78 -5.19
CA MET A 1 -4.31 -22.59 -5.71
C MET A 1 -4.43 -22.34 -7.21
N ARG A 2 -4.32 -21.09 -7.68
CA ARG A 2 -4.35 -20.76 -9.11
C ARG A 2 -2.94 -20.34 -9.53
N ARG A 3 -2.33 -21.11 -10.43
CA ARG A 3 -1.14 -20.71 -11.19
C ARG A 3 -1.65 -19.80 -12.31
N TYR A 4 -1.15 -18.57 -12.40
CA TYR A 4 -1.35 -17.77 -13.60
C TYR A 4 -0.20 -18.10 -14.54
N ASN A 5 -0.51 -18.83 -15.61
CA ASN A 5 0.36 -19.01 -16.76
C ASN A 5 -0.15 -18.02 -17.80
N GLU A 6 0.70 -17.14 -18.33
CA GLU A 6 0.31 -16.16 -19.37
C GLU A 6 -0.06 -16.82 -20.73
N HIS A 7 -0.13 -18.15 -20.79
CA HIS A 7 -0.36 -18.93 -22.00
C HIS A 7 -1.72 -19.67 -22.07
N ASP A 8 -2.61 -19.56 -21.08
CA ASP A 8 -3.94 -20.18 -21.15
C ASP A 8 -4.99 -19.25 -21.77
N SER A 9 -5.65 -19.76 -22.81
CA SER A 9 -6.41 -19.04 -23.83
C SER A 9 -7.65 -18.28 -23.31
N ALA A 10 -7.58 -16.96 -23.35
CA ALA A 10 -8.71 -16.06 -23.55
C ALA A 10 -8.29 -14.88 -24.46
N TYR A 11 -7.62 -15.21 -25.56
CA TYR A 11 -7.30 -14.28 -26.65
C TYR A 11 -8.26 -14.60 -27.80
N GLU A 12 -9.41 -13.92 -27.90
CA GLU A 12 -10.20 -13.79 -29.16
C GLU A 12 -11.43 -12.84 -29.03
N ALA A 13 -11.35 -11.78 -28.21
CA ALA A 13 -12.31 -10.68 -28.33
C ALA A 13 -11.56 -9.35 -28.32
N GLY A 14 -11.52 -8.71 -29.49
CA GLY A 14 -10.66 -7.60 -29.83
C GLY A 14 -10.76 -6.37 -28.93
N VAL A 15 -9.59 -5.86 -28.56
CA VAL A 15 -9.36 -4.48 -28.13
C VAL A 15 -8.09 -4.02 -28.85
N PRO A 16 -8.10 -2.89 -29.60
CA PRO A 16 -6.93 -2.48 -30.38
C PRO A 16 -5.88 -1.84 -29.45
N GLY A 17 -4.71 -2.45 -29.37
CA GLY A 17 -3.58 -1.90 -28.62
C GLY A 17 -2.52 -2.95 -28.27
N THR A 18 -1.66 -3.28 -29.24
CA THR A 18 -0.48 -4.12 -29.02
C THR A 18 0.50 -3.39 -28.08
N ILE A 19 0.71 -3.89 -26.86
CA ILE A 19 1.77 -3.38 -25.98
C ILE A 19 3.04 -4.22 -26.20
N ARG A 20 3.95 -3.70 -27.05
CA ARG A 20 5.37 -4.02 -26.94
C ARG A 20 5.92 -3.28 -25.72
N GLY A 21 6.75 -3.95 -24.93
CA GLY A 21 7.32 -3.45 -23.69
C GLY A 21 7.78 -1.99 -23.75
N GLY A 22 7.14 -1.16 -22.91
CA GLY A 22 7.49 0.22 -22.68
C GLY A 22 7.28 0.52 -21.21
N ARG A 23 8.38 0.72 -20.48
CA ARG A 23 8.37 1.19 -19.10
C ARG A 23 7.68 2.56 -19.11
N MET A 24 6.53 2.68 -18.44
CA MET A 24 5.89 3.97 -18.23
C MET A 24 6.80 4.78 -17.30
N THR A 25 7.58 5.71 -17.86
CA THR A 25 8.32 6.68 -17.05
C THR A 25 7.32 7.68 -16.52
N SER A 26 7.15 7.73 -15.19
CA SER A 26 6.23 8.66 -14.54
C SER A 26 6.60 10.13 -14.85
N PRO A 27 5.61 11.03 -14.97
CA PRO A 27 5.88 12.46 -15.10
C PRO A 27 6.44 13.06 -13.79
N THR A 28 7.21 14.13 -13.94
CA THR A 28 7.92 14.96 -12.93
C THR A 28 7.05 15.30 -11.69
N PRO A 29 7.62 15.31 -10.45
CA PRO A 29 6.81 15.43 -9.24
C PRO A 29 6.31 16.87 -9.06
N THR A 30 5.00 17.07 -9.17
CA THR A 30 4.32 18.27 -8.66
C THR A 30 3.44 17.83 -7.49
N SER A 31 3.59 18.49 -6.33
CA SER A 31 2.79 18.23 -5.11
C SER A 31 1.30 18.26 -5.46
N THR A 32 0.67 17.08 -5.53
CA THR A 32 -0.75 16.98 -5.89
C THR A 32 -1.53 16.83 -4.59
N THR A 33 -2.15 17.94 -4.16
CA THR A 33 -3.24 17.86 -3.18
C THR A 33 -4.42 17.19 -3.88
N LEU A 34 -4.83 15.99 -3.44
CA LEU A 34 -6.02 15.32 -3.96
C LEU A 34 -7.27 16.03 -3.44
N ARG A 35 -7.53 17.23 -3.96
CA ARG A 35 -8.89 17.79 -3.95
C ARG A 35 -9.68 17.05 -5.03
N ARG A 36 -10.95 16.77 -4.75
CA ARG A 36 -11.92 16.09 -5.64
C ARG A 36 -12.10 16.73 -7.04
N SER A 37 -11.31 17.74 -7.42
CA SER A 37 -11.50 18.55 -8.62
C SER A 37 -10.31 18.61 -9.59
N GLU A 38 -9.26 17.79 -9.49
CA GLU A 38 -8.22 17.73 -10.54
C GLU A 38 -7.88 16.27 -10.93
N GLU A 39 -8.31 15.89 -12.14
CA GLU A 39 -8.49 14.56 -12.71
C GLU A 39 -7.25 13.64 -12.87
N SER A 40 -6.06 13.94 -12.32
CA SER A 40 -4.84 13.26 -12.78
C SER A 40 -4.28 12.12 -11.92
N SER A 41 -4.80 11.83 -10.72
CA SER A 41 -4.27 10.73 -9.88
C SER A 41 -5.30 9.71 -9.42
N SER A 42 -6.59 10.09 -9.35
CA SER A 42 -7.69 9.15 -9.12
C SER A 42 -7.87 8.15 -10.25
N ALA A 43 -7.36 8.46 -11.46
CA ALA A 43 -7.41 7.57 -12.60
C ALA A 43 -6.50 6.32 -12.46
N VAL A 44 -5.58 6.30 -11.49
CA VAL A 44 -4.60 5.20 -11.33
C VAL A 44 -4.92 4.30 -10.13
N ILE A 45 -5.52 4.82 -9.05
CA ILE A 45 -5.77 4.06 -7.81
C ILE A 45 -7.19 3.48 -7.81
N GLY A 46 -7.32 2.18 -7.49
CA GLY A 46 -8.58 1.44 -7.60
C GLY A 46 -9.74 2.01 -6.78
N LYS A 47 -9.51 2.29 -5.48
CA LYS A 47 -10.48 3.00 -4.62
C LYS A 47 -9.74 4.00 -3.73
N VAL A 48 -10.28 5.22 -3.66
CA VAL A 48 -9.80 6.28 -2.77
C VAL A 48 -10.97 6.79 -1.93
N GLY A 49 -10.77 6.85 -0.60
CA GLY A 49 -11.71 7.45 0.33
C GLY A 49 -11.63 8.97 0.35
N ASP A 50 -12.31 9.59 1.31
CA ASP A 50 -12.30 11.04 1.50
C ASP A 50 -11.04 11.50 2.25
N ASP A 51 -10.54 12.70 1.91
CA ASP A 51 -9.38 13.34 2.57
C ASP A 51 -8.11 12.47 2.59
N VAL A 52 -7.65 12.08 1.40
CA VAL A 52 -6.41 11.34 1.20
C VAL A 52 -5.34 12.27 0.65
N TYR A 53 -4.16 12.28 1.25
CA TYR A 53 -3.03 13.06 0.77
C TYR A 53 -1.77 12.21 0.68
N LEU A 54 -1.18 12.13 -0.52
CA LEU A 54 -0.01 11.33 -0.83
C LEU A 54 1.07 12.24 -1.41
N GLU A 55 2.13 12.49 -0.64
CA GLU A 55 3.24 13.32 -1.09
C GLU A 55 3.98 12.67 -2.26
N PRO A 56 4.22 13.39 -3.37
CA PRO A 56 5.01 12.85 -4.47
C PRO A 56 6.52 12.85 -4.18
N PRO A 57 7.28 11.95 -4.81
CA PRO A 57 6.81 10.94 -5.76
C PRO A 57 6.13 9.76 -5.06
N LEU A 58 5.10 9.23 -5.73
CA LEU A 58 4.41 7.99 -5.39
C LEU A 58 4.80 6.94 -6.45
N PHE A 59 5.21 5.75 -6.02
CA PHE A 59 5.60 4.65 -6.90
C PHE A 59 4.63 3.49 -6.78
N LEU A 60 3.93 3.18 -7.87
CA LEU A 60 2.95 2.12 -7.96
C LEU A 60 3.35 1.14 -9.07
N ASP A 61 2.93 -0.12 -8.95
CA ASP A 61 3.10 -1.11 -10.01
C ASP A 61 1.92 -1.03 -11.00
N TYR A 62 0.69 -1.15 -10.49
CA TYR A 62 -0.55 -1.03 -11.27
C TYR A 62 -1.45 0.10 -10.76
N GLY A 63 -1.54 0.29 -9.44
CA GLY A 63 -2.42 1.22 -8.76
C GLY A 63 -3.87 0.73 -8.60
N CYS A 64 -4.42 0.03 -9.59
CA CYS A 64 -5.83 -0.40 -9.59
C CYS A 64 -6.18 -1.45 -8.51
N ASN A 65 -5.18 -2.12 -7.91
CA ASN A 65 -5.37 -3.09 -6.84
C ASN A 65 -5.31 -2.47 -5.43
N ILE A 66 -5.18 -1.14 -5.35
CA ILE A 66 -5.07 -0.41 -4.09
C ILE A 66 -6.44 0.11 -3.66
N LYS A 67 -6.78 -0.13 -2.40
CA LYS A 67 -7.95 0.43 -1.72
C LYS A 67 -7.50 1.27 -0.54
N LEU A 68 -7.78 2.57 -0.60
CA LEU A 68 -7.51 3.54 0.44
C LEU A 68 -8.83 3.88 1.14
N GLY A 69 -8.83 3.83 2.48
CA GLY A 69 -9.87 4.41 3.32
C GLY A 69 -9.81 5.93 3.38
N ASP A 70 -10.42 6.49 4.41
CA ASP A 70 -10.54 7.94 4.60
C ASP A 70 -9.40 8.49 5.47
N GLN A 71 -9.10 9.80 5.35
CA GLN A 71 -8.17 10.54 6.22
C GLN A 71 -6.75 9.94 6.24
N ILE A 72 -6.24 9.57 5.07
CA ILE A 72 -4.91 8.99 4.92
C ILE A 72 -3.89 10.08 4.62
N TYR A 73 -2.75 10.00 5.29
CA TYR A 73 -1.59 10.81 4.96
C TYR A 73 -0.38 9.92 4.69
N ALA A 74 0.25 10.09 3.52
CA ALA A 74 1.52 9.48 3.21
C ALA A 74 2.57 10.55 2.89
N ASN A 75 3.70 10.47 3.60
CA ASN A 75 4.85 11.31 3.34
C ASN A 75 5.63 10.81 2.09
N PHE A 76 6.69 11.54 1.71
CA PHE A 76 7.42 11.36 0.46
C PHE A 76 7.86 9.92 0.19
N ASN A 77 7.92 9.55 -1.08
CA ASN A 77 8.49 8.29 -1.57
C ASN A 77 7.74 7.04 -1.09
N LEU A 78 6.42 7.09 -0.97
CA LEU A 78 5.62 5.89 -0.77
C LEU A 78 5.76 4.97 -1.99
N THR A 79 6.07 3.70 -1.75
CA THR A 79 6.17 2.67 -2.79
C THR A 79 5.20 1.54 -2.50
N ILE A 80 4.34 1.18 -3.46
CA ILE A 80 3.38 0.09 -3.34
C ILE A 80 3.48 -0.81 -4.58
N LEU A 81 3.90 -2.07 -4.39
CA LEU A 81 3.88 -3.09 -5.43
C LEU A 81 2.60 -3.91 -5.33
N ASP A 82 1.57 -3.54 -6.08
CA ASP A 82 0.20 -4.04 -5.97
C ASP A 82 -0.16 -5.13 -6.99
N CYS A 83 0.70 -6.16 -7.18
CA CYS A 83 0.35 -7.37 -7.94
C CYS A 83 -0.81 -8.19 -7.33
N SER A 84 -1.22 -7.87 -6.10
CA SER A 84 -2.42 -8.37 -5.43
C SER A 84 -3.03 -7.22 -4.62
N LEU A 85 -4.18 -7.47 -4.01
CA LEU A 85 -4.95 -6.45 -3.29
C LEU A 85 -4.13 -5.86 -2.13
N VAL A 86 -3.99 -4.53 -2.13
CA VAL A 86 -3.44 -3.76 -1.00
C VAL A 86 -4.57 -2.93 -0.41
N THR A 87 -4.94 -3.22 0.83
CA THR A 87 -6.02 -2.53 1.53
C THR A 87 -5.45 -1.73 2.70
N ILE A 88 -5.70 -0.42 2.68
CA ILE A 88 -5.33 0.51 3.75
C ILE A 88 -6.62 1.05 4.34
N GLY A 89 -6.76 0.89 5.66
CA GLY A 89 -7.90 1.38 6.43
C GLY A 89 -7.93 2.91 6.58
N ASN A 90 -8.74 3.37 7.52
CA ASN A 90 -8.96 4.79 7.75
C ASN A 90 -7.90 5.39 8.69
N ARG A 91 -7.63 6.69 8.56
CA ARG A 91 -6.78 7.45 9.49
C ARG A 91 -5.33 6.94 9.57
N VAL A 92 -4.88 6.24 8.53
CA VAL A 92 -3.54 5.66 8.47
C VAL A 92 -2.52 6.74 8.09
N MET A 93 -1.39 6.73 8.77
CA MET A 93 -0.26 7.60 8.51
C MET A 93 0.98 6.82 8.08
N PHE A 94 1.64 7.30 7.04
CA PHE A 94 2.94 6.79 6.59
C PHE A 94 4.02 7.85 6.76
N GLY A 95 5.12 7.48 7.41
CA GLY A 95 6.37 8.22 7.33
C GLY A 95 6.99 8.13 5.92
N PRO A 96 8.09 8.85 5.67
CA PRO A 96 8.71 8.89 4.34
C PRO A 96 9.38 7.55 4.01
N ASN A 97 9.48 7.22 2.72
CA ASN A 97 10.15 6.03 2.19
C ASN A 97 9.55 4.68 2.67
N VAL A 98 8.27 4.64 3.01
CA VAL A 98 7.61 3.37 3.33
C VAL A 98 7.41 2.56 2.05
N SER A 99 7.65 1.25 2.14
CA SER A 99 7.48 0.32 1.03
C SER A 99 6.52 -0.83 1.39
N ILE A 100 5.51 -1.06 0.56
CA ILE A 100 4.49 -2.09 0.72
C ILE A 100 4.57 -3.06 -0.45
N TYR A 101 4.79 -4.34 -0.17
CA TYR A 101 4.98 -5.34 -1.22
C TYR A 101 3.87 -6.39 -1.16
N ALA A 102 3.08 -6.50 -2.23
CA ALA A 102 2.19 -7.63 -2.46
C ALA A 102 2.81 -8.70 -3.37
N ALA A 103 3.80 -8.33 -4.19
CA ALA A 103 4.52 -9.22 -5.11
C ALA A 103 5.68 -9.98 -4.44
N THR A 104 5.92 -11.23 -4.86
CA THR A 104 7.11 -12.01 -4.46
C THR A 104 7.43 -13.15 -5.43
N HIS A 105 8.55 -13.82 -5.18
CA HIS A 105 9.02 -14.97 -5.92
C HIS A 105 9.28 -16.14 -4.97
N GLU A 106 9.29 -17.35 -5.52
CA GLU A 106 9.80 -18.49 -4.78
C GLU A 106 11.32 -18.36 -4.62
N THR A 107 11.83 -18.95 -3.55
CA THR A 107 13.26 -18.89 -3.25
C THR A 107 14.09 -19.78 -4.17
N ASP A 108 13.48 -20.82 -4.76
CA ASP A 108 14.14 -21.73 -5.68
C ASP A 108 14.54 -21.03 -6.98
N VAL A 109 15.73 -21.36 -7.47
CA VAL A 109 16.32 -20.78 -8.68
C VAL A 109 15.54 -21.21 -9.92
N GLN A 110 15.08 -22.46 -9.96
CA GLN A 110 14.36 -22.97 -11.13
C GLN A 110 13.05 -22.20 -11.34
N SER A 111 12.31 -21.97 -10.25
CA SER A 111 11.11 -21.13 -10.26
C SER A 111 11.34 -19.74 -10.84
N ARG A 112 12.48 -19.09 -10.52
CA ARG A 112 12.84 -17.79 -11.12
C ARG A 112 13.21 -17.88 -12.60
N ARG A 113 13.81 -18.98 -13.06
CA ARG A 113 14.10 -19.21 -14.49
C ARG A 113 12.84 -19.45 -15.30
N ASP A 114 11.85 -20.05 -14.65
CA ASP A 114 10.53 -20.29 -15.22
C ASP A 114 9.62 -19.05 -15.13
N ASN A 115 10.16 -17.90 -14.67
CA ASN A 115 9.44 -16.64 -14.44
C ASN A 115 8.20 -16.79 -13.57
N ILE A 116 8.26 -17.68 -12.58
CA ILE A 116 7.16 -17.87 -11.64
C ILE A 116 7.18 -16.75 -10.61
N GLU A 117 6.05 -16.05 -10.53
CA GLU A 117 5.77 -15.02 -9.55
C GLU A 117 4.41 -15.26 -8.92
N TYR A 118 4.27 -14.84 -7.66
CA TYR A 118 2.99 -14.89 -6.98
C TYR A 118 2.84 -13.67 -6.10
N ALA A 119 1.58 -13.31 -5.87
CA ALA A 119 1.24 -12.15 -5.08
C ALA A 119 0.34 -12.55 -3.92
N ARG A 120 0.53 -11.90 -2.77
CA ARG A 120 -0.25 -12.10 -1.56
C ARG A 120 -0.78 -10.76 -1.09
N PRO A 121 -2.06 -10.67 -0.70
CA PRO A 121 -2.66 -9.40 -0.32
C PRO A 121 -1.99 -8.84 0.93
N VAL A 122 -1.96 -7.52 1.05
CA VAL A 122 -1.49 -6.82 2.26
C VAL A 122 -2.64 -5.99 2.81
N THR A 123 -2.85 -6.06 4.12
CA THR A 123 -3.91 -5.30 4.81
C THR A 123 -3.33 -4.48 5.94
N ILE A 124 -3.65 -3.20 6.00
CA ILE A 124 -3.32 -2.30 7.11
C ILE A 124 -4.65 -1.80 7.67
N GLY A 125 -4.90 -2.07 8.94
CA GLY A 125 -6.12 -1.65 9.63
C GLY A 125 -6.15 -0.15 9.92
N ASP A 126 -7.28 0.30 10.45
CA ASP A 126 -7.53 1.69 10.81
C ASP A 126 -6.53 2.20 11.87
N ASP A 127 -6.33 3.51 11.94
CA ASP A 127 -5.57 4.19 13.00
C ASP A 127 -4.11 3.72 13.14
N CYS A 128 -3.53 3.19 12.06
CA CYS A 128 -2.14 2.76 12.06
C CYS A 128 -1.17 3.90 11.77
N TRP A 129 -0.01 3.87 12.42
CA TRP A 129 1.14 4.70 12.06
C TRP A 129 2.31 3.83 11.61
N ILE A 130 2.73 4.01 10.37
CA ILE A 130 3.85 3.30 9.76
C ILE A 130 5.06 4.22 9.72
N GLY A 131 6.06 3.95 10.56
CA GLY A 131 7.28 4.75 10.63
C GLY A 131 8.08 4.73 9.34
N GLY A 132 8.82 5.81 9.07
CA GLY A 132 9.58 5.98 7.84
C GLY A 132 10.58 4.86 7.56
N SER A 133 10.84 4.60 6.28
CA SER A 133 11.72 3.54 5.79
C SER A 133 11.33 2.13 6.26
N SER A 134 10.07 1.91 6.64
CA SER A 134 9.55 0.58 6.97
C SER A 134 9.16 -0.19 5.72
N ILE A 135 9.31 -1.51 5.79
CA ILE A 135 8.98 -2.45 4.71
C ILE A 135 7.91 -3.43 5.21
N ILE A 136 6.81 -3.55 4.47
CA ILE A 136 5.73 -4.49 4.74
C ILE A 136 5.75 -5.59 3.68
N LEU A 137 5.93 -6.84 4.13
CA LEU A 137 6.08 -7.98 3.22
C LEU A 137 4.72 -8.57 2.76
N PRO A 138 4.74 -9.36 1.67
CA PRO A 138 3.54 -9.94 1.09
C PRO A 138 2.79 -10.87 2.04
N GLY A 139 1.46 -10.74 2.05
CA GLY A 139 0.57 -11.56 2.88
C GLY A 139 0.41 -11.07 4.32
N VAL A 140 1.03 -9.95 4.69
CA VAL A 140 0.96 -9.40 6.04
C VAL A 140 -0.36 -8.65 6.27
N THR A 141 -0.98 -8.94 7.40
CA THR A 141 -2.07 -8.14 7.98
C THR A 141 -1.57 -7.40 9.22
N ILE A 142 -1.64 -6.06 9.19
CA ILE A 142 -1.42 -5.19 10.34
C ILE A 142 -2.79 -4.82 10.91
N GLY A 143 -3.07 -5.24 12.15
CA GLY A 143 -4.31 -4.92 12.83
C GLY A 143 -4.44 -3.43 13.13
N GLN A 144 -5.67 -2.99 13.43
CA GLN A 144 -5.96 -1.58 13.74
C GLN A 144 -5.15 -1.04 14.93
N GLY A 145 -4.93 0.28 14.96
CA GLY A 145 -4.27 0.98 16.07
C GLY A 145 -2.82 0.58 16.27
N CYS A 146 -2.17 0.01 15.25
CA CYS A 146 -0.79 -0.43 15.36
C CYS A 146 0.21 0.69 15.04
N THR A 147 1.38 0.63 15.67
CA THR A 147 2.53 1.44 15.32
C THR A 147 3.67 0.56 14.84
N VAL A 148 4.18 0.84 13.65
CA VAL A 148 5.42 0.24 13.12
C VAL A 148 6.55 1.25 13.31
N GLY A 149 7.57 0.90 14.08
CA GLY A 149 8.74 1.75 14.27
C GLY A 149 9.51 1.95 12.96
N ALA A 150 10.17 3.09 12.80
CA ALA A 150 10.97 3.39 11.60
C ALA A 150 12.04 2.31 11.31
N GLY A 151 12.31 2.06 10.03
CA GLY A 151 13.30 1.10 9.57
C GLY A 151 12.95 -0.37 9.82
N SER A 152 11.69 -0.69 10.14
CA SER A 152 11.28 -2.05 10.47
C SER A 152 10.94 -2.87 9.22
N VAL A 153 11.22 -4.17 9.26
CA VAL A 153 10.78 -5.12 8.22
C VAL A 153 9.71 -6.04 8.80
N VAL A 154 8.45 -5.79 8.44
CA VAL A 154 7.29 -6.53 8.92
C VAL A 154 7.12 -7.79 8.08
N THR A 155 7.47 -8.94 8.66
CA THR A 155 7.48 -10.24 7.97
C THR A 155 6.33 -11.16 8.36
N LYS A 156 5.51 -10.77 9.34
CA LYS A 156 4.39 -11.54 9.89
C LYS A 156 3.28 -10.59 10.30
N ASP A 157 2.06 -11.13 10.43
CA ASP A 157 0.90 -10.39 10.92
C ASP A 157 1.18 -9.72 12.26
N VAL A 158 0.65 -8.50 12.38
CA VAL A 158 0.77 -7.68 13.59
C VAL A 158 -0.61 -7.66 14.25
N PRO A 159 -0.75 -8.21 15.48
CA PRO A 159 -2.03 -8.16 16.18
C PRO A 159 -2.44 -6.72 16.47
N ALA A 160 -3.74 -6.42 16.44
CA ALA A 160 -4.25 -5.08 16.73
C ALA A 160 -3.68 -4.48 18.04
N TRP A 161 -3.62 -3.15 18.07
CA TRP A 161 -3.17 -2.36 19.21
C TRP A 161 -1.76 -2.72 19.67
N SER A 162 -0.85 -2.96 18.72
CA SER A 162 0.55 -3.31 18.97
C SER A 162 1.51 -2.24 18.47
N VAL A 163 2.62 -2.09 19.19
CA VAL A 163 3.82 -1.45 18.66
C VAL A 163 4.81 -2.53 18.27
N VAL A 164 5.24 -2.52 17.01
CA VAL A 164 6.27 -3.42 16.48
C VAL A 164 7.48 -2.62 16.01
N MET A 165 8.67 -3.20 16.16
CA MET A 165 9.88 -2.63 15.58
C MET A 165 10.96 -3.68 15.29
N GLY A 166 11.91 -3.32 14.44
CA GLY A 166 13.12 -4.11 14.16
C GLY A 166 13.07 -4.88 12.84
N THR A 167 14.15 -5.63 12.58
CA THR A 167 14.33 -6.42 11.35
C THR A 167 14.82 -7.82 11.71
N PRO A 168 13.94 -8.83 11.69
CA PRO A 168 12.50 -8.75 11.43
C PRO A 168 11.71 -8.12 12.60
N ALA A 169 10.60 -7.44 12.29
CA ALA A 169 9.81 -6.70 13.27
C ALA A 169 9.20 -7.63 14.34
N ARG A 170 9.21 -7.17 15.60
CA ARG A 170 8.63 -7.90 16.75
C ARG A 170 7.77 -6.95 17.58
N VAL A 171 6.73 -7.49 18.20
CA VAL A 171 5.91 -6.73 19.16
C VAL A 171 6.79 -6.37 20.35
N VAL A 172 6.91 -5.08 20.63
CA VAL A 172 7.67 -4.55 21.78
C VAL A 172 6.75 -4.05 22.89
N LYS A 173 5.53 -3.62 22.57
CA LYS A 173 4.49 -3.32 23.55
C LYS A 173 3.10 -3.36 22.94
N LYS A 174 2.09 -3.30 23.81
CA LYS A 174 0.69 -3.06 23.46
C LYS A 174 0.31 -1.62 23.75
N VAL A 175 -0.64 -1.09 22.98
CA VAL A 175 -1.32 0.19 23.27
C VAL A 175 -2.72 -0.10 23.77
N THR A 176 -3.27 0.83 24.55
CA THR A 176 -4.64 0.72 25.04
C THR A 176 -5.61 0.79 23.86
N PRO A 177 -6.51 -0.19 23.69
CA PRO A 177 -7.56 -0.11 22.70
C PRO A 177 -8.47 1.10 22.95
N LEU A 178 -8.84 1.78 21.88
CA LEU A 178 -9.82 2.86 21.89
C LEU A 178 -11.09 2.40 21.19
N ASP A 179 -12.22 2.96 21.63
CA ASP A 179 -13.49 2.78 20.94
C ASP A 179 -13.44 3.44 19.55
N PRO A 180 -14.23 2.96 18.58
CA PRO A 180 -14.32 3.59 17.27
C PRO A 180 -14.71 5.05 17.40
N LEU A 181 -14.10 5.90 16.59
CA LEU A 181 -14.50 7.30 16.52
C LEU A 181 -15.95 7.43 16.06
N PRO A 182 -16.74 8.34 16.66
CA PRO A 182 -18.06 8.68 16.15
C PRO A 182 -17.98 9.14 14.69
N ALA A 183 -18.96 8.78 13.87
CA ALA A 183 -18.98 9.08 12.43
C ALA A 183 -18.89 10.59 12.11
N GLU A 184 -19.30 11.45 13.04
CA GLU A 184 -19.29 12.92 12.90
C GLU A 184 -17.97 13.56 13.32
N GLN A 185 -17.05 12.78 13.92
CA GLN A 185 -15.80 13.29 14.45
C GLN A 185 -14.66 13.04 13.46
N THR A 186 -14.28 14.08 12.72
CA THR A 186 -13.03 14.11 11.95
C THR A 186 -11.90 14.62 12.84
N PRO A 187 -11.04 13.74 13.39
CA PRO A 187 -10.01 14.15 14.35
C PRO A 187 -8.93 15.06 13.75
N PHE A 188 -8.76 15.09 12.44
CA PHE A 188 -7.80 15.93 11.70
C PHE A 188 -8.09 15.84 10.20
N THR A 189 -7.64 16.83 9.43
CA THR A 189 -7.54 16.73 7.97
C THR A 189 -6.14 16.28 7.56
N ALA A 190 -6.01 15.62 6.39
CA ALA A 190 -4.71 15.27 5.83
C ALA A 190 -3.85 16.53 5.55
N ILE A 191 -4.50 17.67 5.33
CA ILE A 191 -3.88 18.98 5.12
C ILE A 191 -3.20 19.52 6.37
N GLU A 192 -3.83 19.42 7.54
CA GLU A 192 -3.25 19.87 8.83
C GLU A 192 -1.95 19.14 9.19
N ARG A 193 -1.65 18.03 8.51
CA ARG A 193 -0.45 17.21 8.73
C ARG A 193 0.69 17.51 7.77
N MET A 194 0.48 18.40 6.79
CA MET A 194 1.55 18.90 5.93
C MET A 194 2.55 19.81 6.68
N GLY A 195 2.15 20.33 7.86
CA GLY A 195 2.91 21.32 8.64
C GLY A 195 2.41 22.74 8.42
#